data_AF-A0AAU1UZY4-F1
#
_entry.id   AF-A0AAU1UZY4-F1
#
_cell.length_a   1.000
_cell.length_b   1.000
_cell.length_c   1.000
_cell.angle_alpha   90.00
_cell.angle_beta   90.00
_cell.angle_gamma   90.00
#
_symmetry.space_group_name_H-M   'P 1'
#
loop_
_entity.id
_entity.type
_entity.pdbx_description
1 polymer ?
#
loop_
_entity_poly.entity_id
_entity_poly.type
_entity_poly.pdbx_seq_one_letter_code
_entity_poly.pdbx_strand_id
1 'polypeptide(L)'
;MNVIGLLADLQAQHDETAARAGALRDQLQHLTAALAETEARLADLATTRKVIAELAPAGGQPETNTAYQAIVNTFNQHPDQEIRARELHEILGMPTDEASVNITRSRLGRLTRQGFLSQPGRGRYQKRT
;
A
#
# COMPACT_ATOMS: atom_id res chain seq x y z
N MET A 1 45.76 -3.43 46.09
CA MET A 1 45.23 -4.27 44.99
C MET A 1 46.40 -5.05 44.40
N ASN A 2 46.31 -6.38 44.27
CA ASN A 2 47.41 -7.23 43.78
C ASN A 2 47.23 -7.51 42.28
N VAL A 3 48.33 -7.69 41.55
CA VAL A 3 48.40 -7.98 40.10
C VAL A 3 47.49 -9.14 39.71
N ILE A 4 47.38 -10.17 40.56
CA ILE A 4 46.51 -11.33 40.33
C ILE A 4 45.02 -10.93 40.25
N GLY A 5 44.57 -10.00 41.10
CA GLY A 5 43.18 -9.51 41.08
C GLY A 5 42.89 -8.70 39.82
N LEU A 6 43.83 -7.84 39.41
CA LEU A 6 43.69 -7.05 38.18
C LEU A 6 43.62 -7.94 36.93
N LEU A 7 44.41 -9.02 36.87
CA LEU A 7 44.37 -9.97 35.77
C LEU A 7 43.04 -10.75 35.73
N ALA A 8 42.50 -11.11 36.89
CA ALA A 8 41.19 -11.78 36.97
C ALA A 8 40.06 -10.86 36.49
N ASP A 9 40.06 -9.59 36.90
CA ASP A 9 39.08 -8.60 36.45
C ASP A 9 39.16 -8.36 34.94
N LEU A 10 40.38 -8.27 34.39
CA LEU A 10 40.60 -8.12 32.94
C LEU A 10 40.09 -9.34 32.17
N GLN A 11 40.32 -10.56 32.69
CA GLN A 11 39.82 -11.79 32.08
C GLN A 11 38.29 -11.81 32.07
N ALA A 12 37.64 -11.43 33.18
CA ALA A 12 36.19 -11.34 33.25
C ALA A 12 35.62 -10.33 32.23
N GLN A 13 36.25 -9.15 32.11
CA GLN A 13 35.87 -8.14 31.10
C GLN A 13 36.07 -8.64 29.66
N HIS A 14 37.16 -9.38 29.41
CA HIS A 14 37.40 -10.00 28.12
C HIS A 14 36.29 -10.99 27.76
N ASP A 15 35.93 -11.87 28.70
CA ASP A 15 34.93 -12.91 28.46
C ASP A 15 33.53 -12.32 28.26
N GLU A 16 33.19 -11.28 29.02
CA GLU A 16 31.94 -10.52 28.82
C GLU A 16 31.91 -9.85 27.43
N THR A 17 33.02 -9.21 27.03
CA THR A 17 33.12 -8.56 25.72
C THR A 17 33.04 -9.58 24.58
N ALA A 18 33.66 -10.75 24.74
CA ALA A 18 33.61 -11.84 23.77
C ALA A 18 32.18 -12.40 23.64
N ALA A 19 31.48 -12.60 24.76
CA ALA A 19 30.08 -13.03 24.77
C ALA A 19 29.17 -12.02 24.06
N ARG A 20 29.34 -10.72 24.35
CA ARG A 20 28.60 -9.65 23.67
C ARG A 20 28.89 -9.61 22.17
N ALA A 21 30.14 -9.79 21.77
CA ALA A 21 30.51 -9.86 20.36
C ALA A 21 29.89 -11.08 19.66
N GLY A 22 29.77 -12.23 20.35
CA GLY A 22 29.05 -13.40 19.87
C GLY A 22 27.57 -13.09 19.62
N ALA A 23 26.88 -12.55 20.63
CA ALA A 23 25.47 -12.20 20.53
C ALA A 23 25.19 -11.19 19.39
N LEU A 24 26.06 -10.20 19.19
CA LEU A 24 25.95 -9.26 18.07
C LEU A 24 26.11 -9.94 16.71
N ARG A 25 27.00 -10.93 16.58
CA ARG A 25 27.17 -11.69 15.33
C ARG A 25 25.92 -12.53 15.05
N ASP A 26 25.34 -13.16 16.06
CA ASP A 26 24.11 -13.94 15.92
C ASP A 26 22.93 -13.04 15.49
N GLN A 27 22.83 -11.84 16.09
CA GLN A 27 21.85 -10.83 15.68
C GLN A 27 22.04 -10.37 14.23
N LEU A 28 23.27 -10.13 13.80
CA LEU A 28 23.57 -9.78 12.41
C LEU A 28 23.15 -10.90 11.45
N GLN A 29 23.45 -12.16 11.77
CA GLN A 29 23.03 -13.29 10.96
C GLN A 29 21.50 -13.37 10.84
N HIS A 30 20.79 -13.20 11.96
CA HIS A 30 19.32 -13.20 11.95
C HIS A 30 18.75 -12.05 11.10
N LEU A 31 19.27 -10.84 11.26
CA LEU A 31 18.83 -9.67 10.48
C LEU A 31 19.14 -9.82 8.99
N THR A 32 20.30 -10.36 8.63
CA THR A 32 20.64 -10.63 7.23
C THR A 32 19.69 -11.65 6.60
N ALA A 33 19.30 -12.70 7.34
CA ALA A 33 18.32 -13.68 6.86
C ALA A 33 16.93 -13.04 6.67
N ALA A 34 16.47 -12.25 7.65
CA ALA A 34 15.18 -11.55 7.57
C ALA A 34 15.14 -10.52 6.42
N LEU A 35 16.25 -9.85 6.15
CA LEU A 35 16.39 -8.94 5.02
C LEU A 35 16.25 -9.69 3.69
N ALA A 36 16.99 -10.80 3.52
CA ALA A 36 16.92 -11.61 2.30
C ALA A 36 15.50 -12.14 2.03
N GLU A 37 14.78 -12.56 3.06
CA GLU A 37 13.37 -12.98 2.94
C GLU A 37 12.47 -11.82 2.49
N THR A 38 12.66 -10.63 3.07
CA THR A 38 11.88 -9.45 2.71
C THR A 38 12.16 -9.01 1.27
N GLU A 39 13.41 -9.04 0.84
CA GLU A 39 13.82 -8.73 -0.52
C GLU A 39 13.25 -9.73 -1.54
N ALA A 40 13.25 -11.03 -1.22
CA ALA A 40 12.60 -12.05 -2.04
C ALA A 40 11.10 -11.77 -2.19
N ARG A 41 10.42 -11.45 -1.08
CA ARG A 41 9.00 -11.09 -1.10
C ARG A 41 8.71 -9.83 -1.93
N LEU A 42 9.61 -8.84 -1.89
CA LEU A 42 9.49 -7.64 -2.72
C LEU A 42 9.65 -7.98 -4.21
N ALA A 43 10.57 -8.88 -4.56
CA ALA A 43 10.75 -9.36 -5.93
C ALA A 43 9.50 -10.09 -6.45
N ASP A 44 8.87 -10.92 -5.60
CA ASP A 44 7.61 -11.61 -5.92
C ASP A 44 6.47 -10.62 -6.18
N LEU A 45 6.35 -9.58 -5.34
CA LEU A 45 5.34 -8.53 -5.53
C LEU A 45 5.59 -7.71 -6.79
N ALA A 46 6.85 -7.40 -7.11
CA ALA A 46 7.21 -6.72 -8.35
C ALA A 46 6.85 -7.56 -9.58
N THR A 47 7.14 -8.86 -9.53
CA THR A 47 6.76 -9.83 -10.57
C THR A 47 5.24 -9.90 -10.72
N THR A 48 4.51 -10.04 -9.61
CA THR A 48 3.04 -10.07 -9.61
C THR A 48 2.45 -8.81 -10.23
N ARG A 49 2.98 -7.63 -9.90
CA ARG A 49 2.56 -6.35 -10.50
C ARG A 49 2.78 -6.33 -12.01
N LYS A 50 3.93 -6.82 -12.48
CA LYS A 50 4.23 -6.90 -13.92
C LYS A 50 3.24 -7.83 -14.64
N VAL A 51 2.98 -9.01 -14.07
CA VAL A 51 2.01 -9.97 -14.63
C VAL A 51 0.61 -9.36 -14.69
N ILE A 52 0.15 -8.68 -13.63
CA ILE A 52 -1.15 -7.99 -13.62
C ILE A 52 -1.19 -6.91 -14.71
N ALA A 53 -0.11 -6.14 -14.89
CA ALA A 53 -0.04 -5.11 -15.92
C ALA A 53 -0.08 -5.68 -17.34
N GLU A 54 0.56 -6.84 -17.58
CA GLU A 54 0.53 -7.54 -18.87
C GLU A 54 -0.84 -8.18 -19.17
N LEU A 55 -1.54 -8.65 -18.13
CA LEU A 55 -2.89 -9.22 -18.25
C LEU A 55 -3.98 -8.14 -18.29
N ALA A 56 -3.69 -6.91 -17.87
CA ALA A 56 -4.62 -5.80 -18.00
C ALA A 56 -4.80 -5.46 -19.49
N PRO A 57 -6.05 -5.28 -19.98
CA PRO A 57 -6.27 -4.95 -21.38
C PRO A 57 -5.54 -3.65 -21.75
N ALA A 58 -4.75 -3.71 -22.82
CA ALA A 58 -4.00 -2.60 -23.39
C ALA A 58 -4.95 -1.45 -23.75
N GLY A 59 -5.14 -0.51 -22.82
CA GLY A 59 -6.08 0.59 -23.01
C GLY A 59 -6.36 1.46 -21.78
N GLY A 60 -5.87 1.11 -20.58
CA GLY A 60 -5.92 1.99 -19.43
C GLY A 60 -4.68 2.87 -19.35
N GLN A 61 -4.69 4.07 -19.94
CA GLN A 61 -3.71 5.12 -19.60
C GLN A 61 -3.57 5.21 -18.06
N PRO A 62 -2.36 5.36 -17.50
CA PRO A 62 -2.17 5.46 -16.06
C PRO A 62 -3.06 6.53 -15.40
N GLU A 63 -3.38 7.62 -16.11
CA GLU A 63 -4.31 8.67 -15.65
C GLU A 63 -5.77 8.21 -15.50
N THR A 64 -6.22 7.26 -16.33
CA THR A 64 -7.56 6.68 -16.16
C THR A 64 -7.58 5.76 -14.95
N ASN A 65 -6.51 5.01 -14.70
CA ASN A 65 -6.40 4.13 -13.54
C ASN A 65 -6.37 4.94 -12.23
N THR A 66 -5.63 6.05 -12.16
CA THR A 66 -5.65 6.94 -10.99
C THR A 66 -7.02 7.57 -10.76
N ALA A 67 -7.74 7.98 -11.81
CA ALA A 67 -9.09 8.53 -11.67
C ALA A 67 -10.11 7.48 -11.20
N TYR A 68 -10.07 6.24 -11.72
CA TYR A 68 -10.93 5.16 -11.23
C TYR A 68 -10.60 4.80 -9.77
N GLN A 69 -9.31 4.72 -9.42
CA GLN A 69 -8.87 4.46 -8.05
C GLN A 69 -9.32 5.57 -7.09
N ALA A 70 -9.17 6.84 -7.48
CA ALA A 70 -9.61 7.97 -6.66
C ALA A 70 -11.13 7.90 -6.41
N ILE A 71 -11.93 7.64 -7.46
CA ILE A 71 -13.39 7.48 -7.33
C ILE A 71 -13.73 6.34 -6.37
N VAL A 72 -13.13 5.15 -6.55
CA VAL A 72 -13.40 3.97 -5.70
C VAL A 72 -12.97 4.23 -4.26
N ASN A 73 -11.83 4.88 -4.05
CA ASN A 73 -11.33 5.24 -2.73
C ASN A 73 -12.27 6.22 -2.01
N THR A 74 -12.84 7.20 -2.71
CA THR A 74 -13.85 8.10 -2.11
C THR A 74 -15.08 7.33 -1.64
N PHE A 75 -15.63 6.42 -2.44
CA PHE A 75 -16.76 5.58 -2.01
C PHE A 75 -16.39 4.63 -0.87
N ASN A 76 -15.14 4.17 -0.80
CA ASN A 76 -14.65 3.37 0.32
C ASN A 76 -14.54 4.17 1.62
N GLN A 77 -14.20 5.46 1.56
CA GLN A 77 -14.17 6.37 2.70
C GLN A 77 -15.57 6.78 3.17
N HIS A 78 -16.54 6.78 2.25
CA HIS A 78 -17.94 7.16 2.51
C HIS A 78 -18.92 6.04 2.11
N PRO A 79 -18.89 4.86 2.78
CA PRO A 79 -19.64 3.68 2.35
C PRO A 79 -21.16 3.87 2.40
N ASP A 80 -21.66 4.63 3.37
CA ASP A 80 -23.08 4.85 3.62
C ASP A 80 -23.64 6.09 2.90
N GLN A 81 -22.80 6.80 2.13
CA GLN A 81 -23.18 8.05 1.50
C GLN A 81 -23.55 7.86 0.03
N GLU A 82 -24.73 8.36 -0.34
CA GLU A 82 -25.15 8.49 -1.73
C GLU A 82 -24.54 9.75 -2.35
N ILE A 83 -23.56 9.59 -3.24
CA ILE A 83 -22.80 10.69 -3.85
C ILE A 83 -23.21 10.86 -5.32
N ARG A 84 -23.48 12.11 -5.73
CA ARG A 84 -23.68 12.48 -7.14
C ARG A 84 -22.36 12.72 -7.84
N ALA A 85 -22.35 12.58 -9.17
CA ALA A 85 -21.14 12.83 -9.97
C ALA A 85 -20.54 14.23 -9.75
N ARG A 86 -21.36 15.27 -9.53
CA ARG A 86 -20.88 16.64 -9.28
C ARG A 86 -20.29 16.79 -7.88
N GLU A 87 -20.94 16.23 -6.87
CA GLU A 87 -20.44 16.20 -5.48
C GLU A 87 -19.11 15.45 -5.39
N LEU A 88 -18.95 14.38 -6.17
CA LEU A 88 -17.68 13.64 -6.25
C LEU A 88 -16.54 14.50 -6.80
N HIS A 89 -16.82 15.39 -7.76
CA HIS A 89 -15.83 16.34 -8.26
C HIS A 89 -15.44 17.37 -7.19
N GLU A 90 -16.40 17.83 -6.39
CA GLU A 90 -16.13 18.73 -5.26
C GLU A 90 -15.23 18.06 -4.20
N ILE A 91 -15.50 16.79 -3.86
CA ILE A 91 -14.68 16.00 -2.92
C ILE A 91 -13.26 15.77 -3.46
N LEU A 92 -13.14 15.47 -4.75
CA LEU A 92 -11.85 15.16 -5.39
C LEU A 92 -11.08 16.40 -5.86
N GLY A 93 -11.64 17.60 -5.72
CA GLY A 93 -11.05 18.84 -6.25
C GLY A 93 -10.91 18.84 -7.78
N MET A 94 -11.80 18.15 -8.49
CA MET A 94 -11.79 18.02 -9.96
C MET A 94 -12.64 19.10 -10.64
N PRO A 95 -12.36 19.42 -11.92
CA PRO A 95 -13.13 20.43 -12.67
C PRO A 95 -14.62 20.07 -12.84
N THR A 96 -15.50 20.95 -12.37
CA THR A 96 -16.97 20.72 -12.41
C THR A 96 -17.64 21.14 -13.72
N ASP A 97 -16.88 21.35 -14.79
CA ASP A 97 -17.45 21.62 -16.11
C ASP A 97 -18.24 20.41 -16.64
N GLU A 98 -19.19 20.66 -17.53
CA GLU A 98 -20.15 19.63 -17.95
C GLU A 98 -19.47 18.45 -18.65
N ALA A 99 -18.39 18.68 -19.42
CA ALA A 99 -17.67 17.61 -20.10
C ALA A 99 -16.98 16.69 -19.08
N SER A 100 -16.28 17.28 -18.11
CA SER A 100 -15.59 16.56 -17.03
C SER A 100 -16.57 15.75 -16.17
N VAL A 101 -17.73 16.32 -15.83
CA VAL A 101 -18.77 15.62 -15.06
C VAL A 101 -19.39 14.48 -15.89
N ASN A 102 -19.61 14.65 -17.20
CA ASN A 102 -20.16 13.61 -18.07
C ASN A 102 -19.21 12.42 -18.25
N ILE A 103 -17.90 12.67 -18.31
CA ILE A 103 -16.89 11.61 -18.29
C ILE A 103 -16.99 10.82 -16.99
N THR A 104 -17.06 11.49 -15.84
CA THR A 104 -17.21 10.82 -14.54
C THR A 104 -18.52 10.04 -14.43
N ARG A 105 -19.66 10.56 -14.91
CA ARG A 105 -20.92 9.81 -14.98
C ARG A 105 -20.77 8.51 -15.76
N SER A 106 -20.07 8.56 -16.89
CA SER A 106 -19.81 7.37 -17.71
C SER A 106 -18.95 6.34 -16.96
N ARG A 107 -17.96 6.79 -16.20
CA ARG A 107 -17.12 5.93 -15.34
C ARG A 107 -17.91 5.30 -14.19
N LEU A 108 -18.73 6.09 -13.49
CA LEU A 108 -19.61 5.62 -12.41
C LEU A 108 -20.61 4.56 -12.91
N GLY A 109 -21.18 4.76 -14.10
CA GLY A 109 -22.04 3.77 -14.74
C GLY A 109 -21.32 2.45 -15.02
N ARG A 110 -20.04 2.49 -15.45
CA ARG A 110 -19.22 1.28 -15.63
C ARG A 110 -18.92 0.58 -14.31
N LEU A 111 -18.51 1.32 -13.27
CA LEU A 111 -18.25 0.77 -11.93
C LEU A 111 -19.49 0.12 -11.31
N THR A 112 -20.67 0.69 -11.58
CA THR A 112 -21.95 0.11 -11.16
C THR A 112 -22.21 -1.22 -11.87
N ARG A 113 -22.01 -1.30 -13.19
CA ARG A 113 -22.16 -2.56 -13.96
C ARG A 113 -21.15 -3.64 -13.56
N GLN A 114 -19.96 -3.24 -13.16
CA GLN A 114 -18.92 -4.15 -12.65
C GLN A 114 -19.16 -4.57 -11.20
N GLY A 115 -20.13 -3.98 -10.50
CA GLY A 115 -20.50 -4.35 -9.14
C GLY A 115 -19.64 -3.70 -8.04
N PHE A 116 -18.84 -2.69 -8.36
CA PHE A 116 -18.11 -1.92 -7.34
C PHE A 116 -19.02 -0.92 -6.61
N LEU A 117 -20.00 -0.37 -7.33
CA LEU A 117 -20.97 0.61 -6.81
C LEU A 117 -22.40 0.10 -6.99
N SER A 118 -23.31 0.61 -6.16
CA SER A 118 -24.75 0.50 -6.33
C SER A 118 -25.31 1.85 -6.80
N GLN A 119 -26.50 1.82 -7.40
CA GLN A 119 -27.23 3.02 -7.83
C GLN A 119 -28.60 3.05 -7.13
N PRO A 120 -28.67 3.55 -5.88
CA PRO A 120 -29.92 3.58 -5.11
C PRO A 120 -30.96 4.54 -5.69
N GLY A 121 -30.53 5.55 -6.46
CA GLY A 121 -31.43 6.52 -7.09
C GLY A 121 -30.84 7.12 -8.37
N ARG A 122 -31.68 7.85 -9.13
CA ARG A 122 -31.26 8.46 -10.41
C ARG A 122 -30.07 9.40 -10.21
N GLY A 123 -28.92 9.01 -10.75
CA GLY A 123 -27.69 9.80 -10.68
C GLY A 123 -27.01 9.83 -9.31
N ARG A 124 -27.43 8.97 -8.38
CA ARG A 124 -26.81 8.77 -7.07
C ARG A 124 -26.08 7.44 -7.05
N TYR A 125 -24.85 7.43 -6.57
CA TYR A 125 -24.03 6.23 -6.49
C TYR A 125 -23.63 6.01 -5.04
N GLN A 126 -23.47 4.76 -4.64
CA GLN A 126 -23.04 4.38 -3.31
C GLN A 126 -22.10 3.18 -3.41
N LYS A 127 -21.27 2.96 -2.39
CA LYS A 127 -20.51 1.72 -2.29
C LYS A 127 -21.46 0.53 -2.27
N ARG A 128 -21.13 -0.53 -3.01
CA ARG A 128 -21.85 -1.80 -2.91
C ARG A 128 -21.32 -2.56 -1.70
N THR A 129 -22.17 -2.78 -0.71
CA THR A 129 -21.90 -3.62 0.47
C THR A 129 -22.00 -5.10 0.13
#